data_AF-A0AAV1GNT0-F1
#
_entry.id   AF-A0AAV1GNT0-F1
#
_cell.length_a   1.000
_cell.length_b   1.000
_cell.length_c   1.000
_cell.angle_alpha   90.00
_cell.angle_beta   90.00
_cell.angle_gamma   90.00
#
_symmetry.space_group_name_H-M   'P 1'
#
loop_
_entity.id
_entity.type
_entity.pdbx_description
1 polymer ?
#
loop_
_entity_poly.entity_id
_entity_poly.type
_entity_poly.pdbx_seq_one_letter_code
_entity_poly.pdbx_strand_id
1 'polypeptide(L)'
;MSHQWVEDDGDVPPRVSRVGCSGPQSLQSYIMYHGTTRQAAQFILTTGFRQSSDGMLGRGVYLSRDLEKARRYPIGHPEDDKVVIKVVVNVGRVIAIRYQGHPRQKTWHDPAYGQVYDTAWVPPNCGMVSSGLEENCIWDPNQIQIIKVICPRPTPNSSVNTDELLAIGAAGVLAAATTLLLTLRS
;
A
#
# COMPACT_ATOMS: atom_id res chain seq x y z
N MET A 1 2.95 -8.05 -20.90
CA MET A 1 1.53 -8.06 -20.49
C MET A 1 1.24 -6.77 -19.75
N SER A 2 0.20 -6.04 -20.11
CA SER A 2 -0.25 -4.87 -19.32
C SER A 2 -1.00 -5.34 -18.08
N HIS A 3 -0.82 -4.61 -16.97
CA HIS A 3 -1.52 -4.87 -15.71
C HIS A 3 -2.36 -3.66 -15.35
N GLN A 4 -3.60 -3.91 -14.92
CA GLN A 4 -4.48 -2.86 -14.44
C GLN A 4 -4.48 -2.82 -12.91
N TRP A 5 -4.34 -1.63 -12.36
CA TRP A 5 -4.41 -1.33 -10.93
C TRP A 5 -5.61 -0.43 -10.71
N VAL A 6 -6.72 -0.99 -10.24
CA VAL A 6 -7.98 -0.24 -10.06
C VAL A 6 -8.30 -0.19 -8.59
N GLU A 7 -8.57 1.02 -8.10
CA GLU A 7 -9.21 1.19 -6.81
C GLU A 7 -10.70 0.94 -6.94
N ASP A 8 -11.23 0.16 -6.01
CA ASP A 8 -12.65 0.23 -5.71
C ASP A 8 -12.87 1.37 -4.70
N ASP A 9 -13.60 2.39 -5.13
CA ASP A 9 -13.83 3.66 -4.44
C ASP A 9 -14.81 3.54 -3.26
N GLY A 10 -15.49 2.40 -3.09
CA GLY A 10 -16.56 2.18 -2.13
C GLY A 10 -16.19 2.22 -0.64
N ASP A 11 -14.90 2.16 -0.29
CA ASP A 11 -14.45 1.84 1.09
C ASP A 11 -13.70 2.96 1.84
N VAL A 12 -13.90 4.24 1.51
CA VAL A 12 -13.21 5.32 2.24
C VAL A 12 -13.95 5.64 3.54
N PRO A 13 -13.35 5.45 4.73
CA PRO A 13 -14.03 5.78 5.98
C PRO A 13 -14.40 7.26 6.09
N PRO A 14 -15.47 7.62 6.82
CA PRO A 14 -15.79 9.01 7.10
C PRO A 14 -14.59 9.74 7.74
N ARG A 15 -14.35 11.00 7.34
CA ARG A 15 -13.25 11.87 7.82
C ARG A 15 -11.84 11.56 7.30
N VAL A 16 -11.69 10.66 6.33
CA VAL A 16 -10.43 10.48 5.61
C VAL A 16 -10.41 11.38 4.38
N SER A 17 -9.40 12.24 4.28
CA SER A 17 -9.25 13.12 3.12
C SER A 17 -8.52 12.39 2.00
N ARG A 18 -9.04 12.47 0.78
CA ARG A 18 -8.20 12.33 -0.42
C ARG A 18 -7.48 13.66 -0.63
N VAL A 19 -6.22 13.59 -1.02
CA VAL A 19 -5.36 14.76 -1.09
C VAL A 19 -5.60 15.52 -2.39
N GLY A 20 -5.85 16.83 -2.27
CA GLY A 20 -5.75 17.79 -3.37
C GLY A 20 -4.31 18.33 -3.51
N CYS A 21 -4.10 19.37 -4.32
CA CYS A 21 -2.76 19.88 -4.64
C CYS A 21 -1.94 20.42 -3.44
N SER A 22 -2.52 20.52 -2.24
CA SER A 22 -1.86 20.98 -1.02
C SER A 22 -1.18 19.82 -0.25
N GLY A 23 -0.12 20.16 0.50
CA GLY A 23 0.57 19.20 1.37
C GLY A 23 -0.32 18.59 2.45
N PRO A 24 0.11 17.49 3.11
CA PRO A 24 -0.64 16.90 4.20
C PRO A 24 -0.72 17.92 5.35
N GLN A 25 -1.94 18.15 5.82
CA GLN A 25 -2.20 18.99 6.98
C GLN A 25 -2.00 18.16 8.24
N SER A 26 -1.41 18.78 9.26
CA SER A 26 -1.22 18.09 10.54
C SER A 26 -2.56 17.73 11.17
N LEU A 27 -2.56 16.63 11.93
CA LEU A 27 -3.69 16.09 12.69
C LEU A 27 -4.85 15.58 11.81
N GLN A 28 -4.57 15.30 10.54
CA GLN A 28 -5.54 14.77 9.59
C GLN A 28 -5.23 13.29 9.26
N SER A 29 -6.23 12.57 8.74
CA SER A 29 -6.05 11.22 8.22
C SER A 29 -6.17 11.18 6.69
N TYR A 30 -5.29 10.40 6.05
CA TYR A 30 -5.20 10.30 4.60
C TYR A 30 -5.15 8.85 4.13
N ILE A 31 -5.67 8.61 2.93
CA ILE A 31 -5.39 7.37 2.20
C ILE A 31 -3.94 7.44 1.66
N MET A 32 -3.19 6.36 1.90
CA MET A 32 -1.86 6.17 1.34
C MET A 32 -1.66 4.72 0.87
N TYR A 33 -0.52 4.48 0.23
CA TYR A 33 -0.20 3.26 -0.48
C TYR A 33 1.23 2.83 -0.19
N HIS A 34 1.42 1.52 0.02
CA HIS A 34 2.72 0.88 0.15
C HIS A 34 2.88 -0.21 -0.91
N GLY A 35 3.77 0.00 -1.88
CA GLY A 35 4.13 -1.04 -2.86
C GLY A 35 5.13 -2.03 -2.28
N THR A 36 4.85 -3.32 -2.40
CA THR A 36 5.69 -4.39 -1.85
C THR A 36 5.44 -5.71 -2.58
N THR A 37 6.11 -6.80 -2.19
CA THR A 37 5.87 -8.15 -2.75
C THR A 37 4.69 -8.84 -2.07
N ARG A 38 4.10 -9.87 -2.71
CA ARG A 38 3.01 -10.66 -2.10
C ARG A 38 3.42 -11.24 -0.75
N GLN A 39 4.62 -11.82 -0.68
CA GLN A 39 5.14 -12.41 0.56
C GLN A 39 5.29 -11.36 1.66
N ALA A 40 5.87 -10.19 1.36
CA ALA A 40 6.02 -9.12 2.33
C ALA A 40 4.66 -8.55 2.77
N ALA A 41 3.68 -8.46 1.86
CA ALA A 41 2.33 -8.06 2.21
C ALA A 41 1.65 -9.04 3.17
N GLN A 42 1.80 -10.35 2.98
CA GLN A 42 1.30 -11.36 3.91
C GLN A 42 1.92 -11.19 5.31
N PHE A 43 3.22 -10.91 5.37
CA PHE A 43 3.89 -10.61 6.63
C PHE A 43 3.33 -9.34 7.29
N ILE A 44 3.20 -8.23 6.54
CA ILE A 44 2.64 -6.97 7.05
C ILE A 44 1.19 -7.15 7.53
N LEU A 45 0.38 -7.94 6.84
CA LEU A 45 -0.99 -8.23 7.25
C LEU A 45 -1.08 -9.00 8.57
N THR A 46 -0.08 -9.83 8.88
CA THR A 46 -0.07 -10.67 10.09
C THR A 46 0.61 -9.98 11.27
N THR A 47 1.68 -9.21 11.02
CA THR A 47 2.49 -8.57 12.09
C THR A 47 2.27 -7.08 12.23
N GLY A 48 1.53 -6.46 11.31
CA GLY A 48 1.54 -5.01 11.13
C GLY A 48 2.81 -4.52 10.43
N PHE A 49 2.84 -3.21 10.16
CA PHE A 49 4.03 -2.55 9.62
C PHE A 49 5.16 -2.51 10.63
N ARG A 50 6.40 -2.53 10.13
CA ARG A 50 7.61 -2.31 10.90
C ARG A 50 8.39 -1.16 10.29
N GLN A 51 9.02 -0.35 11.12
CA GLN A 51 9.92 0.70 10.64
C GLN A 51 11.10 0.08 9.87
N SER A 52 11.52 0.73 8.80
CA SER A 52 12.84 0.49 8.22
C SER A 52 13.94 0.89 9.21
N SER A 53 15.15 0.36 9.05
CA SER A 53 16.29 0.76 9.90
C SER A 53 16.82 2.16 9.56
N ASP A 54 16.66 2.60 8.31
CA ASP A 54 17.06 3.92 7.79
C ASP A 54 16.27 4.24 6.49
N GLY A 55 16.52 5.41 5.93
CA GLY A 55 16.05 5.84 4.62
C GLY A 55 16.40 7.32 4.38
N MET A 56 15.92 7.90 3.28
CA MET A 56 16.16 9.31 2.97
C MET A 56 15.69 10.25 4.09
N LEU A 57 14.58 9.92 4.74
CA LEU A 57 13.99 10.65 5.86
C LEU A 57 14.29 9.99 7.21
N GLY A 58 15.30 9.11 7.27
CA GLY A 58 15.58 8.28 8.44
C GLY A 58 14.65 7.08 8.55
N ARG A 59 14.62 6.47 9.75
CA ARG A 59 13.80 5.29 10.02
C ARG A 59 12.31 5.64 10.06
N GLY A 60 11.48 4.71 9.60
CA GLY A 60 10.02 4.84 9.63
C GLY A 60 9.36 3.94 8.59
N VAL A 61 8.06 4.14 8.37
CA VAL A 61 7.30 3.45 7.32
C VAL A 61 7.07 4.41 6.16
N TYR A 62 7.54 4.01 4.98
CA TYR A 62 7.47 4.84 3.78
C TYR A 62 6.19 4.57 2.99
N LEU A 63 5.45 5.65 2.73
CA LEU A 63 4.13 5.61 2.11
C LEU A 63 4.01 6.70 1.04
N SER A 64 3.26 6.39 -0.02
CA SER A 64 2.90 7.34 -1.06
C SER A 64 1.42 7.67 -1.00
N ARG A 65 1.04 8.91 -1.32
CA ARG A 65 -0.37 9.26 -1.56
C ARG A 65 -0.82 8.94 -2.99
N ASP A 66 0.11 8.47 -3.83
CA ASP A 66 -0.11 8.15 -5.24
C ASP A 66 0.05 6.64 -5.48
N LEU A 67 -1.05 5.99 -5.87
CA LEU A 67 -1.08 4.58 -6.23
C LEU A 67 -0.14 4.26 -7.40
N GLU A 68 -0.06 5.13 -8.40
CA GLU A 68 0.80 4.95 -9.58
C GLU A 68 2.28 5.01 -9.19
N LYS A 69 2.63 5.81 -8.19
CA LYS A 69 3.97 5.76 -7.58
C LYS A 69 4.18 4.46 -6.83
N ALA A 70 3.25 4.07 -5.94
CA ALA A 70 3.41 2.90 -5.09
C ALA A 70 3.54 1.60 -5.90
N ARG A 71 2.73 1.39 -6.94
CA ARG A 71 2.74 0.13 -7.73
C ARG A 71 4.06 -0.17 -8.44
N ARG A 72 4.94 0.82 -8.60
CA ARG A 72 6.26 0.61 -9.22
C ARG A 72 7.21 -0.18 -8.32
N TYR A 73 6.95 -0.22 -7.01
CA TYR A 73 7.81 -0.86 -6.02
C TYR A 73 7.41 -2.32 -5.75
N PRO A 74 8.40 -3.21 -5.52
CA PRO A 74 9.84 -2.94 -5.59
C PRO A 74 10.33 -2.74 -7.04
N ILE A 75 11.30 -1.84 -7.23
CA ILE A 75 11.85 -1.53 -8.58
C ILE A 75 12.56 -2.77 -9.13
N GLY A 76 12.33 -3.09 -10.41
CA GLY A 76 12.94 -4.26 -11.07
C GLY A 76 12.35 -5.61 -10.67
N HIS A 77 11.32 -5.63 -9.83
CA HIS A 77 10.63 -6.86 -9.44
C HIS A 77 9.60 -7.31 -10.53
N PRO A 78 9.36 -8.61 -10.73
CA PRO A 78 8.25 -9.11 -11.54
C PRO A 78 6.91 -8.47 -11.15
N GLU A 79 6.15 -7.99 -12.14
CA GLU A 79 4.89 -7.27 -11.92
C GLU A 79 3.81 -8.14 -11.27
N ASP A 80 3.77 -9.44 -11.59
CA ASP A 80 2.81 -10.41 -11.06
C ASP A 80 2.96 -10.68 -9.56
N ASP A 81 4.17 -10.49 -9.01
CA ASP A 81 4.45 -10.60 -7.57
C ASP A 81 4.37 -9.25 -6.82
N LYS A 82 4.23 -8.12 -7.51
CA LYS A 82 3.98 -6.84 -6.85
C LYS A 82 2.56 -6.79 -6.33
N VAL A 83 2.38 -6.12 -5.20
CA VAL A 83 1.08 -5.74 -4.64
C VAL A 83 1.17 -4.36 -4.00
N VAL A 84 0.03 -3.70 -3.83
CA VAL A 84 -0.04 -2.42 -3.12
C VAL A 84 -0.96 -2.56 -1.91
N ILE A 85 -0.47 -2.24 -0.73
CA ILE A 85 -1.27 -2.16 0.49
C ILE A 85 -1.87 -0.76 0.57
N LYS A 86 -3.20 -0.66 0.53
CA LYS A 86 -3.95 0.58 0.75
C LYS A 86 -4.20 0.74 2.25
N VAL A 87 -3.86 1.92 2.78
CA VAL A 87 -3.91 2.22 4.21
C VAL A 87 -4.62 3.55 4.48
N VAL A 88 -5.18 3.69 5.68
CA VAL A 88 -5.52 4.99 6.29
C VAL A 88 -4.42 5.32 7.28
N VAL A 89 -3.88 6.53 7.19
CA VAL A 89 -2.78 6.99 8.05
C VAL A 89 -3.22 8.24 8.77
N ASN A 90 -3.16 8.23 10.11
CA ASN A 90 -3.15 9.46 10.89
C ASN A 90 -1.74 10.06 10.80
N VAL A 91 -1.59 11.25 10.19
CA VAL A 91 -0.26 11.81 9.97
C VAL A 91 0.30 12.58 11.17
N GLY A 92 -0.53 12.80 12.21
CA GLY A 92 -0.13 13.56 13.39
C GLY A 92 0.49 14.92 13.03
N ARG A 93 1.54 15.32 13.73
CA ARG A 93 2.31 16.52 13.37
C ARG A 93 3.23 16.24 12.18
N VAL A 94 3.13 17.07 11.15
CA VAL A 94 3.93 16.92 9.93
C VAL A 94 5.03 17.98 9.86
N ILE A 95 6.24 17.56 9.47
CA ILE A 95 7.32 18.45 9.03
C ILE A 95 7.60 18.26 7.54
N ALA A 96 7.74 19.38 6.82
CA ALA A 96 8.17 19.37 5.43
C ALA A 96 9.70 19.37 5.34
N ILE A 97 10.27 18.35 4.69
CA ILE A 97 11.70 18.23 4.39
C ILE A 97 11.91 18.59 2.92
N ARG A 98 12.45 19.79 2.66
CA ARG A 98 12.43 20.43 1.34
C ARG A 98 13.74 20.38 0.57
N TYR A 99 14.83 19.93 1.18
CA TYR A 99 16.16 19.89 0.56
C TYR A 99 17.06 18.88 1.26
N GLN A 100 18.04 18.35 0.52
CA GLN A 100 19.00 17.39 1.05
C GLN A 100 19.90 18.05 2.10
N GLY A 101 20.16 17.35 3.19
CA GLY A 101 20.90 17.89 4.33
C GLY A 101 20.05 18.76 5.26
N HIS A 102 18.71 18.69 5.18
CA HIS A 102 17.83 19.40 6.11
C HIS A 102 18.18 19.02 7.57
N PRO A 103 18.29 19.99 8.51
CA PRO A 103 18.73 19.69 9.89
C PRO A 103 17.89 18.63 10.62
N ARG A 104 16.60 18.55 10.25
CA ARG A 104 15.65 17.54 10.76
C ARG A 104 15.41 16.35 9.82
N GLN A 105 16.19 16.17 8.74
CA GLN A 105 15.92 15.18 7.68
C GLN A 105 15.73 13.77 8.22
N LYS A 106 16.58 13.34 9.16
CA LYS A 106 16.53 11.99 9.75
C LYS A 106 16.14 11.97 11.23
N THR A 107 16.03 13.13 11.86
CA THR A 107 15.89 13.24 13.34
C THR A 107 14.56 13.82 13.77
N TRP A 108 13.65 14.17 12.85
CA TRP A 108 12.37 14.85 13.10
C TRP A 108 11.47 14.25 14.21
N HIS A 109 11.62 12.97 14.53
CA HIS A 109 10.91 12.28 15.60
C HIS A 109 11.57 12.41 16.98
N ASP A 110 12.84 12.85 17.04
CA ASP A 110 13.65 12.87 18.24
C ASP A 110 13.49 14.21 18.99
N PRO A 111 13.10 14.19 20.28
CA PRO A 111 12.97 15.39 21.10
C PRO A 111 14.30 16.11 21.38
N ALA A 112 15.45 15.43 21.25
CA ALA A 112 16.76 16.02 21.47
C ALA A 112 17.10 17.14 20.47
N TYR A 113 16.41 17.19 19.32
CA TYR A 113 16.61 18.26 18.33
C TYR A 113 15.36 19.14 18.12
N GLY A 114 14.50 19.22 19.14
CA GLY A 114 13.39 20.19 19.20
C GLY A 114 12.02 19.54 19.10
N GLN A 115 11.08 20.24 18.45
CA GLN A 115 9.70 19.77 18.30
C GLN A 115 9.65 18.38 17.65
N VAL A 116 8.90 17.47 18.26
CA VAL A 116 8.67 16.11 17.76
C VAL A 116 7.54 16.11 16.72
N TYR A 117 7.81 15.43 15.61
CA TYR A 117 6.86 15.22 14.53
C TYR A 117 6.56 13.72 14.37
N ASP A 118 5.36 13.43 13.89
CA ASP A 118 4.87 12.07 13.64
C ASP A 118 5.12 11.63 12.19
N THR A 119 5.19 12.60 11.28
CA THR A 119 5.43 12.38 9.85
C THR A 119 6.46 13.37 9.31
N ALA A 120 7.46 12.86 8.59
CA ALA A 120 8.25 13.66 7.66
C ALA A 120 7.68 13.55 6.25
N TRP A 121 7.52 14.68 5.58
CA TRP A 121 6.97 14.78 4.23
C TRP A 121 7.92 15.51 3.28
N VAL A 122 8.17 14.91 2.13
CA VAL A 122 8.86 15.55 1.00
C VAL A 122 7.82 16.15 0.07
N PRO A 123 7.80 17.47 -0.14
CA PRO A 123 6.91 18.09 -1.11
C PRO A 123 7.27 17.72 -2.56
N PRO A 124 6.29 17.72 -3.47
CA PRO A 124 6.60 17.54 -4.89
C PRO A 124 7.53 18.65 -5.39
N ASN A 125 8.39 18.31 -6.34
CA ASN A 125 9.27 19.23 -7.07
C ASN A 125 10.20 20.10 -6.21
N CYS A 126 10.55 19.65 -4.99
CA CYS A 126 11.48 20.39 -4.12
C CYS A 126 12.97 20.01 -4.29
N GLY A 127 13.29 19.09 -5.21
CA GLY A 127 14.67 18.66 -5.46
C GLY A 127 15.21 17.59 -4.49
N MET A 128 14.39 17.09 -3.57
CA MET A 128 14.76 15.98 -2.66
C MET A 128 14.99 14.65 -3.39
N VAL A 129 14.16 14.33 -4.38
CA VAL A 129 14.20 13.07 -5.14
C VAL A 129 14.18 13.36 -6.64
N SER A 130 14.91 12.55 -7.42
CA SER A 130 15.02 12.72 -8.88
C SER A 130 13.66 12.65 -9.60
N SER A 131 12.73 11.86 -9.07
CA SER A 131 11.38 11.75 -9.63
C SER A 131 10.53 13.03 -9.49
N GLY A 132 10.92 13.96 -8.62
CA GLY A 132 10.08 15.11 -8.25
C GLY A 132 8.81 14.74 -7.47
N LEU A 133 8.55 13.45 -7.22
CA LEU A 133 7.36 13.00 -6.53
C LEU A 133 7.53 13.05 -5.02
N GLU A 134 6.47 13.43 -4.33
CA GLU A 134 6.40 13.46 -2.87
C GLU A 134 6.64 12.11 -2.19
N GLU A 135 7.02 12.15 -0.91
CA GLU A 135 7.28 10.96 -0.10
C GLU A 135 6.91 11.23 1.36
N ASN A 136 6.34 10.24 2.04
CA ASN A 136 5.96 10.34 3.45
C ASN A 136 6.68 9.25 4.24
N CYS A 137 7.22 9.61 5.40
CA CYS A 137 7.83 8.68 6.34
C CYS A 137 7.13 8.84 7.70
N ILE A 138 6.45 7.78 8.13
CA ILE A 138 5.66 7.75 9.37
C ILE A 138 6.48 7.11 10.48
N TRP A 139 6.49 7.75 11.65
CA TRP A 139 7.30 7.28 12.77
C TRP A 139 6.72 6.02 13.38
N ASP A 140 5.49 6.10 13.89
CA ASP A 140 4.86 5.00 14.62
C ASP A 140 3.95 4.17 13.67
N PRO A 141 4.26 2.88 13.42
CA PRO A 141 3.40 2.01 12.63
C PRO A 141 1.96 1.88 13.14
N ASN A 142 1.70 2.12 14.42
CA ASN A 142 0.34 2.08 14.99
C ASN A 142 -0.57 3.20 14.45
N GLN A 143 -0.01 4.21 13.78
CA GLN A 143 -0.78 5.27 13.10
C GLN A 143 -1.29 4.82 11.71
N ILE A 144 -0.97 3.59 11.30
CA ILE A 144 -1.26 3.05 9.97
C ILE A 144 -2.28 1.92 10.08
N GLN A 145 -3.48 2.15 9.57
CA GLN A 145 -4.53 1.15 9.48
C GLN A 145 -4.58 0.56 8.07
N ILE A 146 -4.41 -0.76 7.97
CA ILE A 146 -4.53 -1.48 6.70
C ILE A 146 -6.01 -1.58 6.31
N ILE A 147 -6.33 -1.24 5.07
CA ILE A 147 -7.68 -1.33 4.51
C ILE A 147 -7.80 -2.53 3.58
N LYS A 148 -6.93 -2.64 2.58
CA LYS A 148 -6.92 -3.76 1.62
C LYS A 148 -5.60 -3.91 0.88
N VAL A 149 -5.43 -5.06 0.23
CA VAL A 149 -4.34 -5.31 -0.71
C VAL A 149 -4.89 -5.26 -2.13
N ILE A 150 -4.24 -4.46 -2.98
CA ILE A 150 -4.52 -4.32 -4.41
C ILE A 150 -3.50 -5.19 -5.14
N CYS A 151 -3.99 -6.08 -5.99
CA CYS A 151 -3.17 -6.95 -6.83
C CYS A 151 -3.20 -6.47 -8.30
N PRO A 152 -2.13 -6.68 -9.06
CA PRO A 152 -2.12 -6.44 -10.49
C PRO A 152 -3.12 -7.41 -11.14
N ARG A 153 -4.03 -6.87 -11.95
CA ARG A 153 -4.91 -7.70 -12.78
C ARG A 153 -4.31 -7.82 -14.19
N PRO A 154 -4.12 -9.04 -14.72
CA PRO A 154 -3.76 -9.21 -16.12
C PRO A 154 -4.84 -8.54 -16.98
N THR A 155 -4.45 -7.66 -17.91
CA THR A 155 -5.40 -7.15 -18.89
C THR A 155 -5.78 -8.28 -19.84
N PRO A 156 -7.07 -8.57 -20.07
CA PRO A 156 -7.44 -9.49 -21.14
C PRO A 156 -6.98 -8.92 -22.49
N ASN A 157 -6.28 -9.74 -23.28
CA ASN A 157 -5.81 -9.58 -24.68
C ASN A 157 -4.32 -9.27 -24.81
N SER A 158 -3.50 -10.11 -25.46
CA SER A 158 -3.69 -10.68 -26.81
C SER A 158 -3.71 -12.22 -26.89
N SER A 159 -4.71 -12.75 -27.61
CA SER A 159 -4.83 -14.13 -28.16
C SER A 159 -4.59 -15.31 -27.21
N VAL A 160 -5.46 -15.50 -26.22
CA VAL A 160 -5.78 -16.85 -25.76
C VAL A 160 -7.13 -17.18 -26.35
N ASN A 161 -7.15 -18.16 -27.26
CA ASN A 161 -8.35 -18.70 -27.85
C ASN A 161 -9.22 -19.26 -26.71
N THR A 162 -10.42 -18.70 -26.51
CA THR A 162 -11.26 -18.97 -25.34
C THR A 162 -12.00 -20.32 -25.38
N ASP A 163 -11.64 -21.23 -26.28
CA ASP A 163 -12.28 -22.54 -26.41
C ASP A 163 -11.72 -23.63 -25.47
N GLU A 164 -10.71 -23.33 -24.63
CA GLU A 164 -10.07 -24.33 -23.74
C GLU A 164 -10.09 -23.96 -22.24
N LEU A 165 -11.15 -23.33 -21.73
CA LEU A 165 -11.33 -23.16 -20.27
C LEU A 165 -12.70 -23.52 -19.71
N LEU A 166 -13.61 -24.05 -20.53
CA LEU A 166 -14.86 -24.66 -20.06
C LEU A 166 -14.73 -26.16 -19.74
N ALA A 167 -13.55 -26.77 -19.93
CA ALA A 167 -13.35 -28.21 -19.73
C ALA A 167 -12.81 -28.61 -18.33
N ILE A 168 -12.48 -27.67 -17.44
CA ILE A 168 -11.94 -28.01 -16.09
C ILE A 168 -12.90 -27.57 -14.95
N GLY A 169 -14.07 -27.02 -15.29
CA GLY A 169 -15.02 -26.43 -14.32
C GLY A 169 -16.31 -27.21 -14.05
N ALA A 170 -16.52 -28.40 -14.63
CA ALA A 170 -17.82 -29.10 -14.54
C ALA A 170 -17.76 -30.58 -14.09
N ALA A 171 -16.61 -31.08 -13.64
CA ALA A 171 -16.49 -32.47 -13.16
C ALA A 171 -16.22 -32.60 -11.63
N GLY A 172 -16.11 -31.49 -10.89
CA GLY A 172 -15.57 -31.51 -9.52
C GLY A 172 -16.56 -31.28 -8.36
N VAL A 173 -17.83 -30.93 -8.60
CA VAL A 173 -18.73 -30.45 -7.52
C VAL A 173 -20.05 -31.23 -7.38
N LEU A 174 -20.23 -32.37 -8.06
CA LEU A 174 -21.45 -33.19 -7.91
C LEU A 174 -21.22 -34.61 -7.34
N ALA A 175 -20.15 -34.84 -6.58
CA ALA A 175 -19.87 -36.14 -5.96
C ALA A 175 -19.89 -36.14 -4.41
N ALA A 176 -20.30 -35.05 -3.76
CA ALA A 176 -20.27 -34.96 -2.30
C ALA A 176 -21.65 -34.80 -1.62
N ALA A 177 -22.77 -34.90 -2.36
CA ALA A 177 -24.10 -34.61 -1.80
C ALA A 177 -25.15 -35.74 -1.94
N THR A 178 -24.77 -36.95 -2.33
CA THR A 178 -25.76 -38.05 -2.53
C THR A 178 -25.40 -39.38 -1.86
N THR A 179 -24.64 -39.35 -0.76
CA THR A 179 -24.40 -40.56 0.07
C THR A 179 -24.73 -40.36 1.56
N LEU A 180 -25.52 -39.34 1.91
CA LEU A 180 -25.97 -39.10 3.30
C LEU A 180 -27.49 -39.15 3.46
N LEU A 181 -28.19 -40.02 2.72
CA LEU A 181 -29.64 -40.19 2.87
C LEU A 181 -30.15 -41.63 2.66
N LEU A 182 -29.33 -42.66 2.90
CA LEU A 182 -29.77 -44.06 2.84
C LEU A 182 -29.38 -44.96 4.02
N THR A 183 -29.06 -44.40 5.20
CA THR A 183 -28.88 -45.19 6.44
C THR A 183 -29.84 -44.80 7.57
N LEU A 184 -31.06 -44.41 7.21
CA LEU A 184 -32.20 -44.37 8.14
C LEU A 184 -33.39 -45.10 7.51
N ARG A 185 -33.27 -46.42 7.38
CA ARG A 185 -34.35 -47.43 7.33
C ARG A 185 -33.72 -48.80 7.10
N SER A 186 -33.29 -49.45 8.18
CA SER A 186 -33.18 -50.90 8.40
C SER A 186 -32.92 -51.11 9.88
#